data_AF-A0A958UTN9-F1
#
_entry.id   AF-A0A958UTN9-F1
#
_cell.length_a   1.000
_cell.length_b   1.000
_cell.length_c   1.000
_cell.angle_alpha   90.00
_cell.angle_beta   90.00
_cell.angle_gamma   90.00
#
_symmetry.space_group_name_H-M   'P 1'
#
loop_
_entity.id
_entity.type
_entity.pdbx_description
1 polymer ?
#
loop_
_entity_poly.entity_id
_entity_poly.type
_entity_poly.pdbx_seq_one_letter_code
_entity_poly.pdbx_strand_id
1 'polypeptide(L)'
;TLLTETEYHLAVNYALEIDSFNTERRETDEQITREALEQIEKQKEQERFTTVVYSETWHKGVIGIVASRLTETYYRPTLVFTKSGDKLAASARSVSGFDVYNALEACAEYIEQFGGHKYAAGLTLKEENYEAFKQAFETEVSKTIDQSLLTPEIKIDSELNIEDVTPKFYRILKQFAPFGPGNMTPIFMTQKVYDTGFGKCVGDDGSHLRITVSSTPQSDQKIVAIGFGLGNKYNLITHRKPFKIVYSIDENHWNGTTSLQLKLRDLK
;
A
#
# COMPACT_ATOMS: atom_id res chain seq x y z
N THR A 1 10.44 -22.19 -17.39
CA THR A 1 9.47 -22.88 -18.26
C THR A 1 8.73 -21.88 -19.12
N LEU A 2 7.84 -21.00 -18.65
CA LEU A 2 7.22 -19.97 -19.53
C LEU A 2 8.23 -19.03 -20.20
N LEU A 3 9.14 -18.42 -19.42
CA LEU A 3 10.09 -17.40 -19.93
C LEU A 3 11.15 -17.93 -20.91
N THR A 4 11.23 -19.25 -21.07
CA THR A 4 12.20 -19.93 -21.92
C THR A 4 11.52 -20.78 -22.99
N GLU A 5 10.18 -20.76 -23.06
CA GLU A 5 9.40 -21.56 -23.99
C GLU A 5 9.38 -20.90 -25.37
N THR A 6 9.55 -21.72 -26.42
CA THR A 6 9.59 -21.26 -27.81
C THR A 6 8.32 -21.63 -28.58
N GLU A 7 7.58 -22.64 -28.13
CA GLU A 7 6.33 -23.05 -28.74
C GLU A 7 5.15 -22.23 -28.21
N TYR A 8 4.50 -21.47 -29.10
CA TYR A 8 3.39 -20.58 -28.73
C TYR A 8 2.28 -21.29 -27.94
N HIS A 9 1.87 -22.48 -28.37
CA HIS A 9 0.79 -23.23 -27.70
C HIS A 9 1.16 -23.67 -26.28
N LEU A 10 2.41 -24.08 -26.05
CA LEU A 10 2.90 -24.42 -24.71
C LEU A 10 3.03 -23.18 -23.83
N ALA A 11 3.51 -22.07 -24.39
CA ALA A 11 3.58 -20.80 -23.67
C ALA A 11 2.20 -20.31 -23.24
N VAL A 12 1.17 -20.45 -24.07
CA VAL A 12 -0.22 -20.13 -23.71
C VAL A 12 -0.70 -20.99 -22.53
N ASN A 13 -0.42 -22.30 -22.55
CA ASN A 13 -0.82 -23.19 -21.46
C ASN A 13 -0.14 -22.79 -20.13
N TYR A 14 1.17 -22.52 -20.15
CA TYR A 14 1.88 -22.06 -18.96
C TYR A 14 1.39 -20.69 -18.45
N ALA A 15 1.00 -19.79 -19.36
CA ALA A 15 0.43 -18.50 -18.98
C ALA A 15 -0.91 -18.67 -18.24
N LEU A 16 -1.77 -19.58 -18.72
CA LEU A 16 -3.05 -19.89 -18.06
C LEU A 16 -2.84 -20.53 -16.68
N GLU A 17 -1.87 -21.44 -16.55
CA GLU A 17 -1.52 -22.03 -15.25
C GLU A 17 -1.02 -20.98 -14.26
N ILE A 18 -0.13 -20.08 -14.70
CA ILE A 18 0.38 -18.98 -13.86
C ILE A 18 -0.75 -18.03 -13.44
N ASP A 19 -1.69 -17.73 -14.34
CA ASP A 19 -2.85 -16.89 -14.02
C ASP A 19 -3.76 -17.55 -12.96
N SER A 20 -3.96 -18.87 -13.06
CA SER A 20 -4.67 -19.64 -12.05
C SER A 20 -3.95 -19.59 -10.69
N PHE A 21 -2.64 -19.83 -10.65
CA PHE A 21 -1.86 -19.73 -9.40
C PHE A 21 -1.85 -18.32 -8.82
N ASN A 22 -1.83 -17.29 -9.67
CA ASN A 22 -1.90 -15.91 -9.24
C ASN A 22 -3.27 -15.58 -8.62
N THR A 23 -4.35 -16.13 -9.17
CA THR A 23 -5.71 -15.99 -8.63
C THR A 23 -5.82 -16.64 -7.25
N GLU A 24 -5.39 -17.90 -7.12
CA GLU A 24 -5.39 -18.63 -5.85
C GLU A 24 -4.52 -17.92 -4.78
N ARG A 25 -3.35 -17.41 -5.18
CA ARG A 25 -2.48 -16.63 -4.28
C ARG A 25 -3.18 -15.35 -3.79
N ARG A 26 -3.94 -14.66 -4.63
CA ARG A 26 -4.66 -13.42 -4.26
C ARG A 26 -5.77 -13.72 -3.25
N GLU A 27 -6.55 -14.78 -3.47
CA GLU A 27 -7.59 -15.21 -2.53
C GLU A 27 -6.99 -15.57 -1.16
N THR A 28 -5.89 -16.33 -1.18
CA THR A 28 -5.15 -16.70 0.05
C THR A 28 -4.60 -15.47 0.77
N ASP A 29 -4.01 -14.52 0.05
CA ASP A 29 -3.49 -13.26 0.58
C ASP A 29 -4.59 -12.41 1.25
N GLU A 30 -5.75 -12.29 0.61
CA GLU A 30 -6.90 -11.56 1.16
C GLU A 30 -7.45 -12.22 2.42
N GLN A 31 -7.56 -13.56 2.43
CA GLN A 31 -7.95 -14.32 3.61
C GLN A 31 -6.97 -14.10 4.77
N ILE A 32 -5.68 -14.33 4.55
CA ILE A 32 -4.66 -14.22 5.61
C ILE A 32 -4.58 -12.79 6.13
N THR A 33 -4.68 -11.78 5.25
CA THR A 33 -4.70 -10.37 5.67
C THR A 33 -5.87 -10.09 6.61
N ARG A 34 -7.07 -10.58 6.30
CA ARG A 34 -8.24 -10.42 7.17
C ARG A 34 -8.02 -11.09 8.53
N GLU A 35 -7.55 -12.35 8.54
CA GLU A 35 -7.28 -13.08 9.78
C GLU A 35 -6.22 -12.38 10.65
N ALA A 36 -5.17 -11.84 10.04
CA ALA A 36 -4.13 -11.10 10.74
C ALA A 36 -4.65 -9.77 11.33
N LEU A 37 -5.50 -9.03 10.60
CA LEU A 37 -6.15 -7.82 11.12
C LEU A 37 -7.04 -8.14 12.32
N GLU A 38 -7.85 -9.21 12.22
CA GLU A 38 -8.66 -9.68 13.35
C GLU A 38 -7.81 -10.09 14.56
N GLN A 39 -6.64 -10.71 14.34
CA GLN A 39 -5.73 -11.08 15.42
C GLN A 39 -5.23 -9.84 16.18
N ILE A 40 -4.82 -8.79 15.47
CA ILE A 40 -4.38 -7.51 16.06
C ILE A 40 -5.49 -6.89 16.90
N GLU A 41 -6.73 -6.90 16.39
CA GLU A 41 -7.88 -6.35 17.10
C GLU A 41 -8.22 -7.14 18.37
N LYS A 42 -8.29 -8.48 18.26
CA LYS A 42 -8.58 -9.38 19.39
C LYS A 42 -7.53 -9.26 20.50
N GLN A 43 -6.26 -9.06 20.12
CA GLN A 43 -5.15 -8.90 21.07
C GLN A 43 -5.00 -7.47 21.60
N LYS A 44 -5.78 -6.51 21.10
CA LYS A 44 -5.71 -5.08 21.46
C LYS A 44 -4.34 -4.46 21.17
N GLU A 45 -3.76 -4.81 20.03
CA GLU A 45 -2.42 -4.40 19.62
C GLU A 45 -2.40 -3.26 18.59
N GLN A 46 -3.52 -2.54 18.43
CA GLN A 46 -3.63 -1.44 17.46
C GLN A 46 -2.67 -0.30 17.77
N GLU A 47 -2.40 -0.02 19.04
CA GLU A 47 -1.56 1.11 19.49
C GLU A 47 -0.08 0.74 19.71
N ARG A 48 0.34 -0.47 19.31
CA ARG A 48 1.75 -0.90 19.39
C ARG A 48 2.65 -0.19 18.38
N PHE A 49 3.96 -0.21 18.62
CA PHE A 49 4.97 0.25 17.67
C PHE A 49 5.28 -0.77 16.58
N THR A 50 4.87 -2.02 16.76
CA THR A 50 5.08 -3.11 15.81
C THR A 50 3.80 -3.91 15.57
N THR A 51 3.73 -4.56 14.40
CA THR A 51 2.76 -5.62 14.13
C THR A 51 3.50 -6.95 14.13
N VAL A 52 3.14 -7.87 15.02
CA VAL A 52 3.71 -9.23 15.03
C VAL A 52 2.56 -10.23 15.17
N VAL A 53 2.29 -10.93 14.08
CA VAL A 53 1.14 -11.83 13.94
C VAL A 53 1.59 -13.23 13.55
N TYR A 54 0.83 -14.25 13.96
CA TYR A 54 1.17 -15.67 13.75
C TYR A 54 -0.08 -16.51 13.58
N SER A 55 -0.04 -17.43 12.60
CA SER A 55 -0.89 -18.61 12.54
C SER A 55 -0.12 -19.78 11.94
N GLU A 56 -0.33 -20.98 12.46
CA GLU A 56 0.26 -22.20 11.90
C GLU A 56 -0.31 -22.58 10.53
N THR A 57 -1.48 -22.05 10.16
CA THR A 57 -2.19 -22.39 8.91
C THR A 57 -1.82 -21.49 7.73
N TRP A 58 -1.05 -20.42 7.94
CA TRP A 58 -0.76 -19.44 6.89
C TRP A 58 0.27 -19.95 5.89
N HIS A 59 0.05 -19.65 4.60
CA HIS A 59 0.95 -20.13 3.57
C HIS A 59 2.28 -19.34 3.53
N LYS A 60 3.41 -20.04 3.68
CA LYS A 60 4.77 -19.44 3.71
C LYS A 60 5.11 -18.60 2.46
N GLY A 61 4.56 -18.95 1.30
CA GLY A 61 4.73 -18.17 0.07
C GLY A 61 3.95 -16.85 0.03
N VAL A 62 3.04 -16.62 0.97
CA VAL A 62 2.07 -15.50 0.95
C VAL A 62 2.32 -14.49 2.08
N ILE A 63 2.88 -14.92 3.22
CA ILE A 63 3.12 -14.08 4.40
C ILE A 63 3.92 -12.79 4.10
N GLY A 64 4.76 -12.78 3.07
CA GLY A 64 5.51 -11.59 2.66
C GLY A 64 4.66 -10.51 1.98
N ILE A 65 3.57 -10.88 1.32
CA ILE A 65 2.60 -9.95 0.73
C ILE A 65 1.70 -9.39 1.85
N VAL A 66 1.24 -10.28 2.73
CA VAL A 66 0.45 -9.91 3.91
C VAL A 66 1.21 -8.94 4.79
N ALA A 67 2.51 -9.18 5.06
CA ALA A 67 3.35 -8.27 5.83
C ALA A 67 3.39 -6.87 5.23
N SER A 68 3.45 -6.74 3.89
CA SER A 68 3.39 -5.44 3.21
C SER A 68 2.03 -4.77 3.40
N ARG A 69 0.91 -5.50 3.23
CA ARG A 69 -0.45 -4.94 3.43
C ARG A 69 -0.69 -4.47 4.86
N LEU A 70 -0.23 -5.23 5.85
CA LEU A 70 -0.31 -4.85 7.26
C LEU A 70 0.57 -3.65 7.58
N THR A 71 1.76 -3.57 6.95
CA THR A 71 2.62 -2.38 7.04
C THR A 71 1.93 -1.17 6.43
N GLU A 72 1.24 -1.29 5.29
CA GLU A 72 0.49 -0.18 4.70
C GLU A 72 -0.72 0.25 5.55
N THR A 73 -1.33 -0.69 6.27
CA THR A 73 -2.51 -0.46 7.10
C THR A 73 -2.18 0.27 8.40
N TYR A 74 -1.17 -0.22 9.15
CA TYR A 74 -0.78 0.33 10.45
C TYR A 74 0.45 1.24 10.40
N TYR A 75 1.11 1.34 9.25
CA TYR A 75 2.33 2.12 9.01
C TYR A 75 3.40 1.96 10.10
N ARG A 76 3.77 0.71 10.36
CA ARG A 76 4.79 0.35 11.36
C ARG A 76 5.52 -0.95 11.00
N PRO A 77 6.73 -1.20 11.56
CA PRO A 77 7.45 -2.45 11.33
C PRO A 77 6.59 -3.67 11.61
N THR A 78 6.55 -4.59 10.66
CA THR A 78 5.57 -5.69 10.63
C THR A 78 6.25 -7.02 10.37
N LEU A 79 5.86 -8.03 11.14
CA LEU A 79 6.24 -9.42 10.96
C LEU A 79 5.01 -10.32 10.91
N VAL A 80 5.01 -11.22 9.93
CA VAL A 80 3.98 -12.26 9.78
C VAL A 80 4.65 -13.61 9.84
N PHE A 81 4.33 -14.39 10.87
CA PHE A 81 4.86 -15.72 11.14
C PHE A 81 3.92 -16.82 10.64
N THR A 82 4.50 -17.93 10.21
CA THR A 82 3.80 -19.20 9.99
C THR A 82 4.65 -20.38 10.41
N LYS A 83 4.03 -21.54 10.60
CA LYS A 83 4.71 -22.80 10.90
C LYS A 83 5.40 -23.35 9.65
N SER A 84 6.64 -23.80 9.80
CA SER A 84 7.49 -24.33 8.72
C SER A 84 8.34 -25.49 9.26
N GLY A 85 7.73 -26.68 9.36
CA GLY A 85 8.37 -27.85 9.97
C GLY A 85 8.32 -27.77 11.49
N ASP A 86 9.49 -27.86 12.14
CA ASP A 86 9.69 -27.77 13.59
C ASP A 86 9.86 -26.32 14.08
N LYS A 87 9.78 -25.33 13.18
CA LYS A 87 10.12 -23.93 13.43
C LYS A 87 9.02 -23.00 12.93
N LEU A 88 9.07 -21.75 13.37
CA LEU A 88 8.30 -20.66 12.81
C LEU A 88 9.15 -19.91 11.80
N ALA A 89 8.59 -19.61 10.62
CA ALA A 89 9.20 -18.77 9.61
C ALA A 89 8.41 -17.47 9.49
N ALA A 90 9.10 -16.33 9.39
CA ALA A 90 8.46 -15.02 9.22
C ALA A 90 8.99 -14.26 8.03
N SER A 91 8.13 -13.37 7.53
CA SER A 91 8.53 -12.28 6.65
C SER A 91 8.35 -10.95 7.39
N ALA A 92 9.41 -10.15 7.38
CA ALA A 92 9.45 -8.82 7.96
C ALA A 92 9.37 -7.74 6.88
N ARG A 93 8.68 -6.65 7.18
CA ARG A 93 8.58 -5.42 6.39
C ARG A 93 8.73 -4.21 7.30
N SER A 94 9.28 -3.15 6.75
CA SER A 94 9.56 -1.91 7.48
C SER A 94 8.90 -0.71 6.81
N VAL A 95 8.74 0.36 7.58
CA VAL A 95 8.39 1.68 7.06
C VAL A 95 9.62 2.38 6.47
N SER A 96 9.37 3.36 5.61
CA SER A 96 10.44 4.20 5.06
C SER A 96 11.22 4.88 6.18
N GLY A 97 12.54 4.85 6.11
CA GLY A 97 13.40 5.46 7.13
C GLY A 97 13.81 4.52 8.28
N PHE A 98 13.07 3.44 8.56
CA PHE A 98 13.39 2.51 9.64
C PHE A 98 14.11 1.25 9.14
N ASP A 99 15.18 0.85 9.83
CA ASP A 99 15.97 -0.35 9.51
C ASP A 99 15.50 -1.55 10.33
N VAL A 100 14.69 -2.42 9.71
CA VAL A 100 14.19 -3.63 10.39
C VAL A 100 15.29 -4.65 10.61
N TYR A 101 16.36 -4.64 9.80
CA TYR A 101 17.46 -5.59 9.96
C TYR A 101 18.16 -5.38 11.30
N ASN A 102 18.47 -4.12 11.64
CA ASN A 102 19.11 -3.79 12.92
C ASN A 102 18.22 -4.14 14.12
N ALA A 103 16.90 -3.91 14.00
CA ALA A 103 15.95 -4.28 15.05
C ALA A 103 15.89 -5.81 15.26
N LEU A 104 16.02 -6.59 14.18
CA LEU A 104 16.11 -8.06 14.26
C LEU A 104 17.44 -8.52 14.85
N GLU A 105 18.55 -7.87 14.48
CA GLU A 105 19.88 -8.16 15.03
C GLU A 105 19.92 -7.95 16.54
N ALA A 106 19.29 -6.88 17.04
CA ALA A 106 19.14 -6.64 18.48
C ALA A 106 18.28 -7.70 19.20
N CYS A 107 17.49 -8.47 18.45
CA CYS A 107 16.66 -9.57 18.97
C CYS A 107 17.23 -10.97 18.64
N ALA A 108 18.50 -11.05 18.20
CA ALA A 108 19.10 -12.28 17.67
C ALA A 108 19.12 -13.46 18.65
N GLU A 109 19.05 -13.21 19.97
CA GLU A 109 19.01 -14.27 20.99
C GLU A 109 17.79 -15.21 20.85
N TYR A 110 16.68 -14.73 20.26
CA TYR A 110 15.46 -15.50 20.05
C TYR A 110 15.38 -16.13 18.66
N ILE A 111 16.25 -15.72 17.74
CA ILE A 111 16.20 -16.03 16.32
C ILE A 111 17.22 -17.12 16.00
N GLU A 112 16.81 -18.15 15.26
CA GLU A 112 17.75 -19.19 14.80
C GLU A 112 18.51 -18.76 13.55
N GLN A 113 17.82 -18.10 12.63
CA GLN A 113 18.40 -17.57 11.40
C GLN A 113 17.61 -16.36 10.94
N PHE A 114 18.28 -15.31 10.49
CA PHE A 114 17.66 -14.22 9.75
C PHE A 114 18.56 -13.70 8.65
N GLY A 115 17.96 -13.04 7.67
CA GLY A 115 18.67 -12.39 6.58
C GLY A 115 17.74 -11.46 5.80
N GLY A 116 18.33 -10.49 5.10
CA GLY A 116 17.58 -9.53 4.31
C GLY A 116 18.29 -8.19 4.18
N HIS A 117 17.47 -7.14 4.07
CA HIS A 117 17.90 -5.76 3.88
C HIS A 117 17.09 -4.84 4.79
N LYS A 118 17.48 -3.56 4.79
CA LYS A 118 16.89 -2.47 5.58
C LYS A 118 15.36 -2.50 5.71
N TYR A 119 14.63 -2.82 4.63
CA TYR A 119 13.17 -2.75 4.59
C TYR A 119 12.45 -4.11 4.51
N ALA A 120 13.19 -5.20 4.37
CA ALA A 120 12.62 -6.53 4.21
C ALA A 120 13.59 -7.61 4.68
N ALA A 121 13.12 -8.50 5.54
CA ALA A 121 13.91 -9.62 6.02
C ALA A 121 13.06 -10.89 6.13
N GLY A 122 13.73 -12.04 6.15
CA GLY A 122 13.15 -13.32 6.54
C GLY A 122 13.88 -13.84 7.76
N LEU A 123 13.14 -14.50 8.66
CA LEU A 123 13.72 -15.12 9.84
C LEU A 123 13.02 -16.43 10.21
N THR A 124 13.71 -17.25 10.99
CA THR A 124 13.17 -18.43 11.65
C THR A 124 13.47 -18.43 13.13
N LEU A 125 12.54 -18.90 13.94
CA LEU A 125 12.71 -19.10 15.38
C LEU A 125 11.96 -20.36 15.85
N LYS A 126 12.31 -20.85 17.04
CA LYS A 126 11.57 -21.95 17.67
C LYS A 126 10.25 -21.47 18.25
N GLU A 127 9.23 -22.31 18.23
CA GLU A 127 7.88 -21.94 18.68
C GLU A 127 7.87 -21.42 20.14
N GLU A 128 8.70 -21.99 21.02
CA GLU A 128 8.84 -21.52 22.40
C GLU A 128 9.39 -20.09 22.56
N ASN A 129 10.10 -19.57 21.55
CA ASN A 129 10.71 -18.24 21.58
C ASN A 129 9.79 -17.15 21.05
N TYR A 130 8.63 -17.50 20.45
CA TYR A 130 7.78 -16.55 19.73
C TYR A 130 7.35 -15.36 20.60
N GLU A 131 6.83 -15.62 21.80
CA GLU A 131 6.34 -14.56 22.68
C GLU A 131 7.48 -13.68 23.22
N ALA A 132 8.62 -14.29 23.57
CA ALA A 132 9.79 -13.54 24.03
C ALA A 132 10.33 -12.62 22.93
N PHE A 133 10.44 -13.15 21.70
CA PHE A 133 10.80 -12.37 20.52
C PHE A 133 9.81 -11.24 20.27
N LYS A 134 8.50 -11.51 20.32
CA LYS A 134 7.44 -10.50 20.08
C LYS A 134 7.57 -9.31 21.02
N GLN A 135 7.85 -9.54 22.30
CA GLN A 135 8.04 -8.46 23.27
C GLN A 135 9.39 -7.75 23.12
N ALA A 136 10.47 -8.49 22.82
CA ALA A 136 11.79 -7.92 22.59
C ALA A 136 11.78 -7.00 21.36
N PHE A 137 11.15 -7.43 20.27
CA PHE A 137 11.04 -6.65 19.05
C PHE A 137 10.24 -5.37 19.24
N GLU A 138 9.08 -5.44 19.92
CA GLU A 138 8.31 -4.24 20.29
C GLU A 138 9.13 -3.26 21.15
N THR A 139 9.88 -3.80 22.12
CA THR A 139 10.74 -3.01 23.00
C THR A 139 11.86 -2.32 22.24
N GLU A 140 12.48 -3.02 21.29
CA GLU A 140 13.57 -2.45 20.50
C GLU A 140 13.07 -1.39 19.53
N VAL A 141 11.98 -1.66 18.81
CA VAL A 141 11.39 -0.70 17.86
C VAL A 141 10.90 0.54 18.60
N SER A 142 10.20 0.40 19.73
CA SER A 142 9.72 1.56 20.50
C SER A 142 10.84 2.47 21.02
N LYS A 143 12.05 1.95 21.24
CA LYS A 143 13.23 2.74 21.62
C LYS A 143 13.92 3.44 20.45
N THR A 144 13.88 2.82 19.26
CA THR A 144 14.74 3.19 18.14
C THR A 144 14.00 3.89 17.00
N ILE A 145 12.68 3.69 16.87
CA ILE A 145 11.89 4.33 15.83
C ILE A 145 11.60 5.79 16.18
N ASP A 146 11.85 6.68 15.23
CA ASP A 146 11.34 8.04 15.30
C ASP A 146 9.81 8.00 15.12
N GLN A 147 9.06 8.55 16.08
CA GLN A 147 7.60 8.55 16.06
C GLN A 147 7.01 9.24 14.82
N SER A 148 7.75 10.17 14.20
CA SER A 148 7.34 10.78 12.92
C SER A 148 7.23 9.75 11.79
N LEU A 149 7.99 8.66 11.85
CA LEU A 149 7.96 7.56 10.88
C LEU A 149 6.76 6.63 11.04
N LEU A 150 5.97 6.79 12.11
CA LEU A 150 4.70 6.06 12.28
C LEU A 150 3.54 6.74 11.54
N THR A 151 3.78 7.91 10.94
CA THR A 151 2.79 8.60 10.10
C THR A 151 3.24 8.56 8.64
N PRO A 152 2.41 8.05 7.72
CA PRO A 152 2.71 8.10 6.30
C PRO A 152 2.93 9.53 5.81
N GLU A 153 4.06 9.77 5.14
CA GLU A 153 4.34 11.04 4.47
C GLU A 153 4.01 10.94 2.97
N ILE A 154 3.38 11.98 2.43
CA ILE A 154 3.22 12.16 0.99
C ILE A 154 4.11 13.31 0.54
N LYS A 155 5.16 12.99 -0.21
CA LYS A 155 6.05 13.99 -0.81
C LYS A 155 5.35 14.63 -2.00
N ILE A 156 5.21 15.95 -1.96
CA ILE A 156 4.60 16.75 -3.02
C ILE A 156 5.73 17.38 -3.83
N ASP A 157 5.74 17.13 -5.14
CA ASP A 157 6.76 17.66 -6.05
C ASP A 157 6.50 19.13 -6.39
N SER A 158 5.23 19.51 -6.57
CA SER A 158 4.85 20.90 -6.83
C SER A 158 3.39 21.16 -6.50
N GLU A 159 3.08 22.40 -6.12
CA GLU A 159 1.71 22.89 -6.23
C GLU A 159 1.35 23.08 -7.71
N LEU A 160 0.10 22.78 -8.08
CA LEU A 160 -0.42 22.90 -9.42
C LEU A 160 -1.85 23.45 -9.36
N ASN A 161 -2.17 24.46 -10.17
CA ASN A 161 -3.56 24.88 -10.30
C ASN A 161 -4.31 23.84 -11.12
N ILE A 162 -5.54 23.55 -10.74
CA ILE A 162 -6.35 22.55 -11.43
C ILE A 162 -6.58 22.90 -12.91
N GLU A 163 -6.57 24.18 -13.25
CA GLU A 163 -6.74 24.73 -14.60
C GLU A 163 -5.52 24.46 -15.50
N ASP A 164 -4.35 24.25 -14.89
CA ASP A 164 -3.11 23.91 -15.61
C ASP A 164 -3.08 22.42 -16.02
N VAL A 165 -3.98 21.60 -15.46
CA VAL A 165 -4.12 20.17 -15.80
C VAL A 165 -4.79 20.02 -17.17
N THR A 166 -4.00 20.25 -18.21
CA THR A 166 -4.43 20.21 -19.60
C THR A 166 -3.79 19.03 -20.36
N PRO A 167 -4.39 18.57 -21.48
CA PRO A 167 -3.77 17.56 -22.34
C PRO A 167 -2.36 17.96 -22.82
N LYS A 168 -2.14 19.25 -23.06
CA LYS A 168 -0.83 19.79 -23.43
C LYS A 168 0.19 19.63 -22.30
N PHE A 169 -0.18 19.97 -21.07
CA PHE A 169 0.66 19.78 -19.88
C PHE A 169 1.00 18.30 -19.69
N TYR A 170 0.00 17.43 -19.75
CA TYR A 170 0.19 15.99 -19.55
C TYR A 170 1.09 15.35 -20.62
N ARG A 171 1.02 15.83 -21.88
CA ARG A 171 1.93 15.39 -22.95
C ARG A 171 3.40 15.72 -22.65
N ILE A 172 3.68 16.82 -21.97
CA ILE A 172 5.03 17.16 -21.51
C ILE A 172 5.41 16.26 -20.35
N LEU A 173 4.51 16.09 -19.38
CA LEU A 173 4.72 15.23 -18.21
C LEU A 173 5.09 13.79 -18.62
N LYS A 174 4.42 13.24 -19.64
CA LYS A 174 4.71 11.91 -20.20
C LYS A 174 6.14 11.73 -20.73
N GLN A 175 6.83 12.81 -21.09
CA GLN A 175 8.22 12.72 -21.56
C GLN A 175 9.20 12.37 -20.44
N PHE A 176 8.77 12.40 -19.17
CA PHE A 176 9.56 12.03 -18.00
C PHE A 176 9.52 10.51 -17.75
N ALA A 177 8.73 9.76 -18.51
CA ALA A 177 8.70 8.31 -18.46
C ALA A 177 10.04 7.71 -18.93
N PRO A 178 10.39 6.47 -18.53
CA PRO A 178 9.58 5.52 -17.77
C PRO A 178 9.49 5.86 -16.28
N PHE A 179 8.28 5.75 -15.72
CA PHE A 179 8.07 5.91 -14.29
C PHE A 179 8.26 4.59 -13.55
N GLY A 180 8.80 4.64 -12.34
CA GLY A 180 9.07 3.48 -11.50
C GLY A 180 9.96 3.83 -10.31
N PRO A 181 10.48 2.84 -9.56
CA PRO A 181 11.46 3.09 -8.50
C PRO A 181 12.62 3.95 -9.01
N GLY A 182 12.90 5.06 -8.32
CA GLY A 182 13.91 6.05 -8.71
C GLY A 182 13.42 7.16 -9.66
N ASN A 183 12.22 7.03 -10.24
CA ASN A 183 11.55 8.04 -11.06
C ASN A 183 10.03 7.89 -10.92
N MET A 184 9.50 8.17 -9.73
CA MET A 184 8.06 8.02 -9.48
C MET A 184 7.25 9.04 -10.28
N THR A 185 5.99 8.72 -10.58
CA THR A 185 5.07 9.68 -11.19
C THR A 185 4.96 10.94 -10.32
N PRO A 186 5.03 12.16 -10.90
CA PRO A 186 4.94 13.38 -10.11
C PRO A 186 3.64 13.48 -9.32
N ILE A 187 3.76 13.93 -8.07
CA ILE A 187 2.68 14.17 -7.13
C ILE A 187 2.48 15.68 -7.01
N PHE A 188 1.29 16.13 -7.35
CA PHE A 188 0.89 17.52 -7.29
C PHE A 188 -0.06 17.77 -6.12
N MET A 189 -0.09 19.02 -5.65
CA MET A 189 -1.07 19.49 -4.69
C MET A 189 -1.86 20.68 -5.23
N THR A 190 -3.16 20.72 -4.97
CA THR A 190 -3.97 21.93 -5.15
C THR A 190 -4.61 22.30 -3.82
N GLN A 191 -4.35 23.53 -3.35
CA GLN A 191 -4.76 24.01 -2.02
C GLN A 191 -6.27 24.26 -1.89
N LYS A 192 -6.95 24.52 -3.01
CA LYS A 192 -8.34 24.96 -2.99
C LYS A 192 -9.07 24.43 -4.22
N VAL A 193 -9.85 23.38 -4.00
CA VAL A 193 -10.79 22.83 -4.99
C VAL A 193 -12.17 22.67 -4.37
N TYR A 194 -13.17 22.57 -5.24
CA TYR A 194 -14.56 22.32 -4.87
C TYR A 194 -15.06 21.06 -5.58
N ASP A 195 -15.84 20.23 -4.89
CA ASP A 195 -16.62 19.20 -5.57
C ASP A 195 -17.82 19.84 -6.25
N THR A 196 -18.13 19.37 -7.45
CA THR A 196 -19.23 19.87 -8.27
C THR A 196 -20.61 19.38 -7.82
N GLY A 197 -20.69 18.60 -6.74
CA GLY A 197 -21.92 18.04 -6.17
C GLY A 197 -22.23 16.62 -6.63
N PHE A 198 -21.32 15.97 -7.35
CA PHE A 198 -21.46 14.61 -7.87
C PHE A 198 -20.48 13.61 -7.25
N GLY A 199 -19.80 14.01 -6.16
CA GLY A 199 -19.01 13.11 -5.37
C GLY A 199 -19.81 11.89 -4.94
N LYS A 200 -19.19 10.71 -4.97
CA LYS A 200 -19.79 9.45 -4.51
C LYS A 200 -18.74 8.45 -4.09
N CYS A 201 -19.12 7.59 -3.17
CA CYS A 201 -18.39 6.36 -2.92
C CYS A 201 -18.64 5.36 -4.06
N VAL A 202 -17.60 4.64 -4.47
CA VAL A 202 -17.62 3.61 -5.52
C VAL A 202 -16.86 2.37 -5.07
N GLY A 203 -17.02 1.26 -5.80
CA GLY A 203 -16.61 -0.07 -5.38
C GLY A 203 -17.77 -0.80 -4.69
N ASP A 204 -17.73 -2.13 -4.69
CA ASP A 204 -18.81 -2.97 -4.14
C ASP A 204 -19.04 -2.71 -2.64
N ASP A 205 -17.99 -2.30 -1.93
CA ASP A 205 -17.98 -1.94 -0.51
C ASP A 205 -18.02 -0.42 -0.25
N GLY A 206 -18.06 0.41 -1.30
CA GLY A 206 -18.00 1.87 -1.19
C GLY A 206 -16.66 2.40 -0.64
N SER A 207 -15.58 1.61 -0.70
CA SER A 207 -14.28 2.00 -0.14
C SER A 207 -13.55 3.10 -0.91
N HIS A 208 -13.96 3.40 -2.14
CA HIS A 208 -13.27 4.36 -3.00
C HIS A 208 -14.08 5.64 -3.17
N LEU A 209 -13.40 6.77 -3.37
CA LEU A 209 -14.02 8.08 -3.54
C LEU A 209 -13.86 8.56 -4.99
N ARG A 210 -14.97 8.75 -5.70
CA ARG A 210 -14.97 9.40 -7.02
C ARG A 210 -15.61 10.77 -6.92
N ILE A 211 -14.89 11.80 -7.36
CA ILE A 211 -15.34 13.20 -7.34
C ILE A 211 -15.09 13.88 -8.66
N THR A 212 -15.68 15.05 -8.85
CA THR A 212 -15.37 15.93 -9.97
C THR A 212 -15.05 17.30 -9.41
N VAL A 213 -13.79 17.72 -9.57
CA VAL A 213 -13.26 18.92 -8.92
C VAL A 213 -13.11 20.09 -9.89
N SER A 214 -13.24 21.30 -9.35
CA SER A 214 -13.02 22.56 -10.05
C SER A 214 -12.36 23.62 -9.14
N SER A 215 -11.76 24.65 -9.74
CA SER A 215 -11.11 25.77 -9.02
C SER A 215 -12.12 26.65 -8.27
N THR A 216 -13.32 26.79 -8.84
CA THR A 216 -14.46 27.50 -8.26
C THR A 216 -15.75 26.72 -8.51
N PRO A 217 -16.81 26.92 -7.70
CA PRO A 217 -18.09 26.22 -7.89
C PRO A 217 -18.77 26.47 -9.24
N GLN A 218 -18.43 27.57 -9.92
CA GLN A 218 -19.00 27.97 -11.21
C GLN A 218 -18.07 27.69 -12.40
N SER A 219 -16.84 27.19 -12.19
CA SER A 219 -15.91 26.96 -13.28
C SER A 219 -16.41 25.85 -14.23
N ASP A 220 -16.28 26.11 -15.52
CA ASP A 220 -16.55 25.13 -16.58
C ASP A 220 -15.43 24.08 -16.68
N GLN A 221 -14.21 24.41 -16.25
CA GLN A 221 -13.10 23.47 -16.19
C GLN A 221 -13.27 22.55 -14.99
N LYS A 222 -13.62 21.30 -15.29
CA LYS A 222 -13.89 20.24 -14.33
C LYS A 222 -13.05 19.03 -14.69
N ILE A 223 -12.47 18.39 -13.69
CA ILE A 223 -11.71 17.15 -13.87
C ILE A 223 -12.19 16.08 -12.90
N VAL A 224 -12.32 14.87 -13.41
CA VAL A 224 -12.69 13.71 -12.58
C VAL A 224 -11.49 13.34 -11.72
N ALA A 225 -11.72 13.00 -10.47
CA ALA A 225 -10.71 12.44 -9.59
C ALA A 225 -11.20 11.13 -8.94
N ILE A 226 -10.30 10.16 -8.79
CA ILE A 226 -10.54 8.88 -8.10
C ILE A 226 -9.52 8.69 -6.98
N GLY A 227 -10.02 8.38 -5.80
CA GLY A 227 -9.24 8.07 -4.61
C GLY A 227 -9.55 6.65 -4.14
N PHE A 228 -8.63 5.73 -4.37
CA PHE A 228 -8.75 4.35 -3.86
C PHE A 228 -8.54 4.34 -2.34
N GLY A 229 -9.45 3.71 -1.61
CA GLY A 229 -9.42 3.66 -0.14
C GLY A 229 -9.81 4.97 0.57
N LEU A 230 -10.23 6.00 -0.18
CA LEU A 230 -10.59 7.31 0.37
C LEU A 230 -12.10 7.49 0.60
N GLY A 231 -12.90 6.42 0.52
CA GLY A 231 -14.36 6.48 0.69
C GLY A 231 -14.79 7.05 2.05
N ASN A 232 -14.05 6.76 3.11
CA ASN A 232 -14.27 7.32 4.45
C ASN A 232 -14.10 8.85 4.52
N LYS A 233 -13.43 9.47 3.55
CA LYS A 233 -13.23 10.93 3.45
C LYS A 233 -14.33 11.65 2.68
N TYR A 234 -15.40 10.95 2.28
CA TYR A 234 -16.55 11.53 1.58
C TYR A 234 -17.13 12.76 2.30
N ASN A 235 -17.20 12.75 3.63
CA ASN A 235 -17.76 13.88 4.37
C ASN A 235 -16.96 15.19 4.20
N LEU A 236 -15.66 15.13 3.86
CA LEU A 236 -14.82 16.32 3.68
C LEU A 236 -15.19 17.14 2.44
N ILE A 237 -15.75 16.49 1.41
CA ILE A 237 -16.10 17.15 0.14
C ILE A 237 -17.54 17.67 0.10
N THR A 238 -18.33 17.35 1.11
CA THR A 238 -19.75 17.73 1.17
C THR A 238 -19.92 19.23 1.48
N HIS A 239 -21.12 19.75 1.26
CA HIS A 239 -21.49 21.14 1.58
C HIS A 239 -20.73 22.23 0.78
N ARG A 240 -20.11 21.87 -0.36
CA ARG A 240 -19.37 22.81 -1.23
C ARG A 240 -18.29 23.60 -0.51
N LYS A 241 -17.72 23.04 0.55
CA LYS A 241 -16.57 23.62 1.22
C LYS A 241 -15.33 23.40 0.36
N PRO A 242 -14.41 24.38 0.28
CA PRO A 242 -13.13 24.15 -0.35
C PRO A 242 -12.31 23.14 0.45
N PHE A 243 -11.58 22.28 -0.25
CA PHE A 243 -10.64 21.33 0.34
C PHE A 243 -9.35 21.28 -0.46
N LYS A 244 -8.34 20.66 0.13
CA LYS A 244 -7.03 20.40 -0.46
C LYS A 244 -7.01 19.01 -1.05
N ILE A 245 -6.33 18.84 -2.16
CA ILE A 245 -6.09 17.52 -2.77
C ILE A 245 -4.62 17.34 -3.08
N VAL A 246 -4.16 16.10 -2.92
CA VAL A 246 -2.85 15.63 -3.38
C VAL A 246 -3.08 14.49 -4.36
N TYR A 247 -2.45 14.54 -5.54
CA TYR A 247 -2.80 13.66 -6.64
C TYR A 247 -1.66 13.47 -7.65
N SER A 248 -1.73 12.38 -8.41
CA SER A 248 -1.03 12.25 -9.69
C SER A 248 -2.00 12.42 -10.85
N ILE A 249 -1.53 12.86 -12.01
CA ILE A 249 -2.35 12.99 -13.22
C ILE A 249 -2.26 11.69 -14.02
N ASP A 250 -3.41 11.19 -14.47
CA ASP A 250 -3.53 9.94 -15.22
C ASP A 250 -4.47 10.08 -16.42
N GLU A 251 -4.43 9.11 -17.32
CA GLU A 251 -5.38 8.99 -18.43
C GLU A 251 -6.39 7.88 -18.16
N ASN A 252 -7.66 8.24 -18.21
CA ASN A 252 -8.76 7.29 -18.22
C ASN A 252 -9.12 6.94 -19.68
N HIS A 253 -8.97 5.67 -20.03
CA HIS A 253 -9.32 5.12 -21.34
C HIS A 253 -10.63 4.33 -21.21
N TRP A 254 -11.73 4.91 -21.69
CA TRP A 254 -13.06 4.31 -21.58
C TRP A 254 -13.83 4.41 -22.89
N ASN A 255 -14.35 3.29 -23.40
CA ASN A 255 -15.12 3.21 -24.66
C ASN A 255 -14.45 3.95 -25.84
N GLY A 256 -13.14 3.79 -26.00
CA GLY A 256 -12.36 4.44 -27.08
C GLY A 256 -12.14 5.95 -26.89
N THR A 257 -12.57 6.54 -25.78
CA THR A 257 -12.31 7.92 -25.42
C THR A 257 -11.24 8.00 -24.33
N THR A 258 -10.21 8.80 -24.56
CA THR A 258 -9.18 9.12 -23.57
C THR A 258 -9.49 10.46 -22.93
N SER A 259 -9.52 10.50 -21.60
CA SER A 259 -9.76 11.72 -20.81
C SER A 259 -8.74 11.81 -19.69
N LEU A 260 -8.36 13.03 -19.30
CA LEU A 260 -7.53 13.22 -18.11
C LEU A 260 -8.34 12.99 -16.84
N GLN A 261 -7.71 12.34 -15.88
CA GLN A 261 -8.24 12.09 -14.55
C GLN A 261 -7.16 12.36 -13.51
N LEU A 262 -7.57 12.73 -12.30
CA LEU A 262 -6.69 12.77 -11.14
C LEU A 262 -6.79 11.47 -10.35
N LYS A 263 -5.64 10.89 -10.00
CA LYS A 263 -5.56 9.80 -9.03
C LYS A 263 -5.19 10.40 -7.68
N LEU A 264 -6.19 10.55 -6.82
CA LEU A 264 -6.04 11.13 -5.49
C LEU A 264 -5.17 10.21 -4.62
N ARG A 265 -4.22 10.82 -3.92
CA ARG A 265 -3.43 10.22 -2.84
C ARG A 265 -4.02 10.58 -1.50
N ASP A 266 -4.44 11.83 -1.35
CA ASP A 266 -5.17 12.27 -0.16
C ASP A 266 -6.02 13.54 -0.40
N LEU A 267 -6.92 13.83 0.53
CA LEU A 267 -7.67 15.08 0.63
C LEU A 267 -7.85 15.54 2.09
N LYS A 268 -7.92 16.86 2.28
CA LYS A 268 -8.04 17.50 3.60
C LYS A 268 -8.87 18.78 3.58
#